data_AF-A0A4P9XKX6-F1
#
_entry.id   AF-A0A4P9XKX6-F1
#
_cell.length_a   1.000
_cell.length_b   1.000
_cell.length_c   1.000
_cell.angle_alpha   90.00
_cell.angle_beta   90.00
_cell.angle_gamma   90.00
#
_symmetry.space_group_name_H-M   'P 1'
#
loop_
_entity.id
_entity.type
_entity.pdbx_description
1 polymer ?
#
loop_
_entity_poly.entity_id
_entity_poly.type
_entity_poly.pdbx_seq_one_letter_code
_entity_poly.pdbx_strand_id
1 'polypeptide(L)'
;MPQSNSADDTIRHRCTHMLANALRGDDERHASAQDEHLMQIASEAEAALYARYRDKASTEYKTAVRSRLWNLRNSENPMLRERLLNGLLSPQQFANMTDESSVVFVARVHAALLASIRWCP
;
A
#
# COMPACT_ATOMS: atom_id res chain seq x y z
N MET A 1 2.77 6.83 -26.31
CA MET A 1 2.30 6.96 -24.92
C MET A 1 1.56 5.67 -24.58
N PRO A 2 1.98 4.88 -23.58
CA PRO A 2 1.21 3.72 -23.19
C PRO A 2 -0.16 4.19 -22.70
N GLN A 3 -1.23 3.71 -23.34
CA GLN A 3 -2.60 4.04 -22.98
C GLN A 3 -2.93 3.26 -21.69
N SER A 4 -2.99 3.95 -20.54
CA SER A 4 -3.58 3.35 -19.35
C SER A 4 -5.03 3.00 -19.67
N ASN A 5 -5.39 1.75 -19.43
CA ASN A 5 -6.74 1.28 -19.65
C ASN A 5 -7.67 1.94 -18.62
N SER A 6 -8.81 2.51 -19.02
CA SER A 6 -9.70 3.26 -18.11
C SER A 6 -10.17 2.42 -16.90
N ALA A 7 -10.27 1.10 -17.06
CA ALA A 7 -10.54 0.17 -15.96
C ALA A 7 -9.37 0.06 -14.96
N ASP A 8 -8.13 0.07 -15.46
CA ASP A 8 -6.93 0.06 -14.62
C ASP A 8 -6.87 1.35 -13.81
N ASP A 9 -7.11 2.51 -14.43
CA ASP A 9 -7.11 3.80 -13.74
C ASP A 9 -8.14 3.85 -12.58
N THR A 10 -9.30 3.22 -12.75
CA THR A 10 -10.29 3.09 -11.68
C THR A 10 -9.78 2.24 -10.51
N ILE A 11 -9.10 1.12 -10.80
CA ILE A 11 -8.48 0.25 -9.80
C ILE A 11 -7.36 1.00 -9.08
N ARG A 12 -6.51 1.72 -9.81
CA ARG A 12 -5.39 2.50 -9.28
C ARG A 12 -5.84 3.60 -8.32
N HIS A 13 -6.88 4.35 -8.68
CA HIS A 13 -7.48 5.34 -7.78
C HIS A 13 -7.98 4.71 -6.49
N ARG A 14 -8.69 3.57 -6.57
CA ARG A 14 -9.15 2.85 -5.37
C ARG A 14 -7.99 2.33 -4.51
N CYS A 15 -6.95 1.78 -5.12
CA CYS A 15 -5.75 1.33 -4.42
C CYS A 15 -5.03 2.48 -3.69
N THR A 16 -4.92 3.65 -4.33
CA THR A 16 -4.34 4.86 -3.74
C THR A 16 -5.12 5.29 -2.49
N HIS A 17 -6.45 5.39 -2.58
CA HIS A 17 -7.29 5.72 -1.41
C HIS A 17 -7.14 4.71 -0.28
N MET A 18 -7.06 3.41 -0.60
CA MET A 18 -6.87 2.37 0.43
C MET A 18 -5.53 2.54 1.15
N LEU A 19 -4.45 2.83 0.42
CA LEU A 19 -3.14 3.10 1.00
C LEU A 19 -3.14 4.36 1.88
N ALA A 20 -3.74 5.46 1.41
CA ALA A 20 -3.85 6.69 2.19
C ALA A 20 -4.60 6.47 3.51
N ASN A 21 -5.71 5.72 3.47
CA ASN A 21 -6.47 5.37 4.67
C ASN A 21 -5.65 4.52 5.65
N ALA A 22 -4.82 3.59 5.17
CA ALA A 22 -3.94 2.81 6.06
C ALA A 22 -2.82 3.66 6.67
N LEU A 23 -2.33 4.68 5.95
CA LEU A 23 -1.36 5.64 6.49
C LEU A 23 -1.98 6.55 7.55
N ARG A 24 -3.27 6.88 7.43
CA ARG A 24 -4.01 7.60 8.48
C ARG A 24 -4.10 6.78 9.77
N GLY A 25 -4.35 5.48 9.67
CA GLY A 25 -4.64 4.64 10.84
C GLY A 25 -6.00 4.92 11.45
N ASP A 26 -6.20 4.50 12.71
CA ASP A 26 -7.45 4.75 13.47
C ASP A 26 -7.54 6.17 14.06
N ASP A 27 -6.60 7.08 13.75
CA ASP A 27 -6.65 8.45 14.26
C ASP A 27 -7.62 9.30 13.42
N GLU A 28 -8.91 9.18 13.73
CA GLU A 28 -9.98 9.96 13.10
C GLU A 28 -9.88 11.47 13.41
N ARG A 29 -9.08 11.85 14.41
CA ARG A 29 -9.01 13.23 14.93
C ARG A 29 -8.28 14.20 14.02
N HIS A 30 -7.53 13.73 13.01
CA HIS A 30 -6.69 14.57 12.13
C HIS A 30 -7.03 14.41 10.64
N ALA A 31 -8.20 13.84 10.35
CA ALA A 31 -8.65 13.41 9.03
C ALA A 31 -8.79 14.50 7.95
N SER A 32 -8.56 15.78 8.23
CA SER A 32 -8.73 16.87 7.25
C SER A 32 -7.46 17.65 6.93
N ALA A 33 -6.50 17.74 7.85
CA ALA A 33 -5.27 18.53 7.65
C ALA A 33 -4.13 17.71 7.03
N GLN A 34 -4.10 16.40 7.24
CA GLN A 34 -3.02 15.53 6.77
C GLN A 34 -3.38 14.80 5.47
N ASP A 35 -4.63 14.89 5.02
CA ASP A 35 -5.16 14.09 3.92
C ASP A 35 -4.45 14.27 2.58
N GLU A 36 -4.07 15.50 2.25
CA GLU A 36 -3.35 15.78 1.01
C GLU A 36 -1.94 15.16 1.02
N HIS A 37 -1.24 15.27 2.15
CA HIS A 37 0.08 14.67 2.31
C HIS A 37 0.03 13.14 2.30
N LEU A 38 -0.97 12.55 2.97
CA LEU A 38 -1.21 11.10 2.96
C LEU A 38 -1.56 10.59 1.55
N MET A 39 -2.40 11.32 0.81
CA MET A 39 -2.71 10.99 -0.58
C MET A 39 -1.48 11.07 -1.47
N GLN A 40 -0.62 12.07 -1.29
CA GLN A 40 0.59 12.21 -2.07
C GLN A 40 1.54 11.02 -1.86
N ILE A 41 1.83 10.66 -0.61
CA ILE A 41 2.65 9.48 -0.27
C ILE A 41 2.04 8.20 -0.85
N ALA A 42 0.72 8.03 -0.70
CA ALA A 42 0.00 6.86 -1.20
C ALA A 42 0.05 6.78 -2.73
N SER A 43 -0.10 7.90 -3.42
CA SER A 43 -0.03 7.98 -4.89
C SER A 43 1.36 7.64 -5.40
N GLU A 44 2.41 8.15 -4.77
CA GLU A 44 3.80 7.83 -5.13
C GLU A 44 4.13 6.34 -4.90
N ALA A 45 3.65 5.77 -3.79
CA ALA A 45 3.81 4.33 -3.51
C ALA A 45 3.03 3.47 -4.51
N GLU A 46 1.80 3.85 -4.83
CA GLU A 46 0.97 3.17 -5.83
C GLU A 46 1.62 3.21 -7.21
N ALA A 47 2.08 4.37 -7.66
CA ALA A 47 2.71 4.54 -8.95
C ALA A 47 3.98 3.68 -9.08
N ALA A 48 4.79 3.61 -8.03
CA ALA A 48 5.96 2.75 -7.98
C ALA A 48 5.59 1.25 -8.04
N LEU A 49 4.50 0.84 -7.38
CA LEU A 49 3.97 -0.52 -7.51
C LEU A 49 3.48 -0.79 -8.95
N TYR A 50 2.68 0.11 -9.52
CA TYR A 50 2.12 -0.06 -10.86
C TYR A 50 3.21 -0.19 -11.93
N ALA A 51 4.22 0.68 -11.88
CA ALA A 51 5.39 0.61 -12.77
C ALA A 51 6.16 -0.71 -12.61
N ARG A 52 6.31 -1.20 -11.37
CA ARG A 52 6.95 -2.50 -11.07
C ARG A 52 6.19 -3.68 -11.70
N TYR A 53 4.88 -3.61 -11.79
CA TYR A 53 4.03 -4.65 -12.39
C TYR A 53 3.72 -4.40 -13.87
N ARG A 54 4.65 -3.75 -14.60
CA ARG A 54 4.59 -3.51 -16.05
C ARG A 54 3.39 -2.68 -16.49
N ASP A 55 3.01 -1.69 -15.68
CA ASP A 55 1.91 -0.76 -15.97
C ASP A 55 0.60 -1.51 -16.26
N LYS A 56 0.30 -2.52 -15.45
CA LYS A 56 -0.92 -3.32 -15.53
C LYS A 56 -1.50 -3.56 -14.16
N ALA A 57 -2.81 -3.40 -14.02
CA ALA A 57 -3.54 -3.68 -12.77
C ALA A 57 -3.77 -5.20 -12.58
N SER A 58 -2.71 -5.99 -12.69
CA SER A 58 -2.73 -7.46 -12.63
C SER A 58 -3.08 -8.00 -11.24
N THR A 59 -3.28 -9.31 -11.14
CA THR A 59 -3.53 -9.97 -9.86
C THR A 59 -2.35 -9.81 -8.90
N GLU A 60 -1.12 -9.89 -9.41
CA GLU A 60 0.13 -9.70 -8.66
C GLU A 60 0.24 -8.28 -8.11
N TYR A 61 -0.11 -7.27 -8.92
CA TYR A 61 -0.21 -5.87 -8.47
C TYR A 61 -1.19 -5.74 -7.30
N LYS A 62 -2.41 -6.27 -7.45
CA LYS A 62 -3.43 -6.21 -6.39
C LYS A 62 -2.98 -6.93 -5.12
N THR A 63 -2.31 -8.07 -5.24
CA THR A 63 -1.74 -8.80 -4.11
C THR A 63 -0.64 -8.00 -3.41
N ALA A 64 0.23 -7.35 -4.17
CA ALA A 64 1.26 -6.47 -3.64
C ALA A 64 0.66 -5.31 -2.86
N VAL A 65 -0.33 -4.60 -3.42
CA VAL A 65 -1.03 -3.51 -2.73
C VAL A 65 -1.63 -3.97 -1.40
N ARG A 66 -2.26 -5.15 -1.36
CA ARG A 66 -2.83 -5.69 -0.11
C ARG A 66 -1.77 -5.99 0.94
N SER A 67 -0.64 -6.56 0.54
CA SER A 67 0.48 -6.80 1.46
C SER A 67 0.99 -5.49 2.07
N ARG A 68 1.11 -4.43 1.25
CA ARG A 68 1.51 -3.08 1.70
C ARG A 68 0.48 -2.49 2.66
N LEU A 69 -0.80 -2.63 2.36
CA LEU A 69 -1.89 -2.21 3.24
C LEU A 69 -1.82 -2.88 4.61
N TRP A 70 -1.58 -4.20 4.64
CA TRP A 70 -1.47 -4.94 5.89
C TRP A 70 -0.25 -4.49 6.71
N ASN A 71 0.90 -4.30 6.06
CA ASN A 71 2.10 -3.78 6.72
C ASN A 71 1.87 -2.40 7.36
N LEU A 72 1.14 -1.51 6.68
CA LEU A 72 0.82 -0.17 7.20
C LEU A 72 -0.18 -0.19 8.36
N ARG A 73 -1.10 -1.15 8.36
CA ARG A 73 -2.10 -1.34 9.43
C ARG A 73 -1.59 -2.16 10.61
N ASN A 74 -0.38 -2.72 10.50
CA ASN A 74 0.15 -3.60 11.53
C ASN A 74 0.53 -2.81 12.79
N SER A 75 -0.25 -3.00 13.86
CA SER A 75 -0.02 -2.36 15.17
C SER A 75 1.29 -2.82 15.85
N GLU A 76 1.81 -4.00 15.47
CA GLU A 76 3.08 -4.52 15.98
C GLU A 76 4.30 -3.79 15.40
N ASN A 77 4.13 -2.98 14.35
CA ASN A 77 5.21 -2.20 13.75
C ASN A 77 4.76 -0.78 13.36
N PRO A 78 4.47 0.08 14.36
CA PRO A 78 4.06 1.47 14.09
C PRO A 78 5.18 2.29 13.43
N MET A 79 6.44 1.90 13.64
CA MET A 79 7.61 2.58 13.11
C MET A 79 7.65 2.58 11.57
N LEU A 80 7.12 1.55 10.90
CA LEU A 80 7.11 1.52 9.43
C LEU A 80 6.29 2.68 8.88
N ARG A 81 5.11 2.91 9.45
CA ARG A 81 4.21 4.00 9.07
C ARG A 81 4.83 5.35 9.38
N GLU A 82 5.35 5.53 10.60
CA GLU A 82 6.01 6.78 10.99
C GLU A 82 7.22 7.12 10.11
N ARG A 83 8.03 6.12 9.74
CA ARG A 83 9.17 6.32 8.84
C ARG A 83 8.74 6.81 7.46
N LEU A 84 7.64 6.29 6.95
CA LEU A 84 7.10 6.70 5.65
C LEU A 84 6.51 8.13 5.71
N LEU A 85 5.79 8.46 6.79
CA LEU A 85 5.22 9.81 7.01
C LEU A 85 6.31 10.87 7.22
N ASN A 86 7.38 10.54 7.95
CA ASN A 86 8.48 11.46 8.20
C ASN A 86 9.50 11.51 7.04
N GLY A 87 9.27 10.78 5.95
CA GLY A 87 10.18 10.72 4.79
C GLY A 87 11.50 9.97 5.04
N LEU A 88 11.63 9.27 6.17
CA LEU A 88 12.78 8.40 6.46
C LEU A 88 12.81 7.13 5.60
N LEU A 89 11.65 6.74 5.07
CA LEU A 89 11.48 5.68 4.08
C LEU A 89 10.75 6.29 2.88
N SER A 90 11.31 6.17 1.67
CA SER A 90 10.63 6.73 0.49
C SER A 90 9.47 5.84 0.02
N PRO A 91 8.42 6.40 -0.60
CA PRO A 91 7.31 5.63 -1.17
C PRO A 91 7.76 4.59 -2.20
N GLN A 92 8.79 4.91 -2.98
CA GLN A 92 9.41 4.01 -3.94
C GLN A 92 10.16 2.85 -3.26
N GLN A 93 10.91 3.14 -2.19
CA GLN A 93 11.56 2.11 -1.39
C GLN A 93 10.52 1.21 -0.73
N PHE A 94 9.44 1.77 -0.18
CA PHE A 94 8.32 1.01 0.39
C PHE A 94 7.63 0.11 -0.64
N ALA A 95 7.38 0.62 -1.85
CA ALA A 95 6.83 -0.17 -2.96
C ALA A 95 7.77 -1.30 -3.38
N ASN A 96 9.08 -1.04 -3.39
CA ASN A 96 10.09 -2.00 -3.79
C ASN A 96 10.48 -2.99 -2.69
N MET A 97 10.19 -2.68 -1.43
CA MET A 97 10.47 -3.53 -0.27
C MET A 97 9.77 -4.88 -0.44
N THR A 98 10.52 -5.84 -0.96
CA THR A 98 10.16 -7.25 -1.03
C THR A 98 10.52 -7.88 0.30
N ASP A 99 9.52 -8.43 0.99
CA ASP A 99 9.47 -9.69 1.76
C ASP A 99 10.73 -10.31 2.41
N GLU A 100 11.89 -9.67 2.52
CA GLU A 100 13.10 -10.23 3.16
C GLU A 100 13.72 -9.29 4.20
N SER A 101 13.61 -7.96 4.05
CA SER A 101 14.21 -7.03 5.02
C SER A 101 13.23 -6.57 6.12
N SER A 102 11.92 -6.73 5.93
CA SER A 102 10.90 -6.47 6.97
C SER A 102 10.44 -7.75 7.70
N VAL A 103 10.93 -8.93 7.30
CA VAL A 103 10.29 -10.23 7.64
C VAL A 103 10.85 -10.97 8.83
N VAL A 104 11.65 -10.34 9.69
CA VAL A 104 11.94 -11.00 10.98
C VAL A 104 10.65 -11.20 11.81
N PHE A 105 9.55 -10.51 11.49
CA PHE A 105 8.26 -10.66 12.20
C PHE A 105 7.05 -11.12 11.36
N VAL A 106 7.02 -10.88 10.04
CA VAL A 106 5.79 -11.05 9.20
C VAL A 106 5.60 -12.47 8.62
N ALA A 107 6.66 -13.27 8.55
CA ALA A 107 6.64 -14.58 7.88
C ALA A 107 5.70 -15.63 8.49
N ARG A 108 5.20 -15.42 9.72
CA ARG A 108 4.34 -16.39 10.41
C ARG A 108 2.83 -16.19 10.17
N VAL A 109 2.41 -15.03 9.67
CA VAL A 109 0.98 -14.67 9.54
C VAL A 109 0.53 -14.53 8.08
N HIS A 110 1.46 -14.22 7.16
CA HIS A 110 1.16 -13.94 5.75
C HIS A 110 0.56 -15.15 4.99
N ALA A 111 0.93 -16.39 5.36
CA ALA A 111 0.38 -17.61 4.76
C ALA A 111 -1.07 -17.91 5.20
N ALA A 112 -1.48 -17.47 6.39
CA ALA A 112 -2.81 -17.77 6.95
C ALA A 112 -3.89 -16.75 6.50
N LEU A 113 -3.51 -15.51 6.22
CA LEU A 113 -4.46 -14.42 5.91
C LEU A 113 -4.85 -14.30 4.44
N LEU A 114 -4.00 -14.76 3.50
CA LEU A 114 -4.37 -14.84 2.08
C LEU A 114 -5.55 -15.81 1.85
N ALA A 115 -5.79 -16.75 2.77
CA ALA A 115 -6.91 -17.68 2.73
C ALA A 115 -8.24 -17.11 3.27
N SER A 116 -8.23 -15.99 4.03
CA SER A 116 -9.43 -15.42 4.66
C SER A 116 -10.03 -14.21 3.94
N ILE A 117 -9.38 -13.67 2.92
CA ILE A 117 -9.94 -12.57 2.13
C ILE A 117 -10.91 -13.16 1.11
N ARG A 118 -12.13 -13.41 1.60
CA ARG A 118 -13.31 -13.74 0.81
C ARG A 118 -13.52 -12.63 -0.22
N TRP A 119 -13.05 -12.87 -1.43
CA TRP A 119 -13.61 -12.21 -2.61
C TRP A 119 -15.06 -12.67 -2.70
N CYS A 120 -16.01 -11.87 -2.23
CA CYS A 120 -17.39 -12.04 -2.67
C CYS A 120 -17.43 -11.77 -4.18
N PRO A 121 -18.14 -12.62 -4.95
CA PRO A 121 -18.21 -12.54 -6.41
C PRO A 121 -18.74 -11.20 -6.91
#